data_AF-A0A931XJA0-F1
#
_entry.id   AF-A0A931XJA0-F1
#
_cell.length_a   1.000
_cell.length_b   1.000
_cell.length_c   1.000
_cell.angle_alpha   90.00
_cell.angle_beta   90.00
_cell.angle_gamma   90.00
#
_symmetry.space_group_name_H-M   'P 1'
#
loop_
_entity.id
_entity.type
_entity.pdbx_description
1 polymer ?
#
loop_
_entity_poly.entity_id
_entity_poly.type
_entity_poly.pdbx_seq_one_letter_code
_entity_poly.pdbx_strand_id
1 'polypeptide(L)'
;MEVYPVPNKVVSLTEAAGVVRDGALIGLMNSKIDGAPMAFVRELIRQGRRDLRVVSRGAGLACDLLIGAGVLRELETCSMDLDVYGPAPHFQRAIRGSAFRMKDTA
;
A
#
# COMPACT_ATOMS: atom_id res chain seq x y z
N MET A 1 -35.19 -10.31 -18.78
CA MET A 1 -34.06 -9.91 -17.92
C MET A 1 -32.94 -9.45 -18.84
N GLU A 2 -32.73 -8.15 -18.95
CA GLU A 2 -31.75 -7.55 -19.86
C GLU A 2 -30.35 -7.72 -19.27
N VAL A 3 -29.47 -8.47 -19.96
CA VAL A 3 -28.09 -8.70 -19.53
C VAL A 3 -27.24 -7.57 -20.11
N TYR A 4 -26.85 -6.61 -19.27
CA TYR A 4 -25.88 -5.60 -19.68
C TYR A 4 -24.50 -6.27 -19.85
N PRO A 5 -23.85 -6.13 -21.02
CA PRO A 5 -22.52 -6.68 -21.22
C PRO A 5 -21.54 -5.96 -20.28
N VAL A 6 -20.87 -6.73 -19.43
CA VAL A 6 -19.83 -6.20 -18.54
C VAL A 6 -18.56 -6.01 -19.38
N PRO A 7 -18.02 -4.78 -19.50
CA PRO A 7 -16.80 -4.58 -20.27
C PRO A 7 -15.64 -5.36 -19.64
N ASN A 8 -14.75 -5.89 -20.49
CA ASN A 8 -13.54 -6.56 -20.04
C ASN A 8 -12.65 -5.57 -19.27
N LYS A 9 -12.23 -5.95 -18.06
CA LYS A 9 -11.37 -5.14 -17.17
C LYS A 9 -9.97 -5.72 -17.02
N VAL A 10 -9.64 -6.78 -17.76
CA VAL A 10 -8.30 -7.37 -17.77
C VAL A 10 -7.37 -6.42 -18.51
N VAL A 11 -6.43 -5.85 -17.77
CA VAL A 11 -5.40 -4.93 -18.26
C VAL A 11 -4.03 -5.37 -17.74
N SER A 12 -2.96 -4.83 -18.31
CA SER A 12 -1.61 -5.06 -17.80
C SER A 12 -1.40 -4.44 -16.42
N LEU A 13 -0.39 -4.92 -15.69
CA LEU A 13 0.00 -4.36 -14.39
C LEU A 13 0.36 -2.87 -14.48
N THR A 14 1.08 -2.49 -15.54
CA THR A 14 1.48 -1.10 -15.80
C THR A 14 0.25 -0.20 -15.97
N GLU A 15 -0.74 -0.65 -16.73
CA GLU A 15 -1.99 0.09 -16.93
C GLU A 15 -2.79 0.19 -15.63
N ALA A 16 -2.92 -0.91 -14.89
CA ALA A 16 -3.62 -0.93 -13.61
C ALA A 16 -3.00 0.03 -12.58
N ALA A 17 -1.68 -0.02 -12.41
CA ALA A 17 -0.96 0.89 -11.51
C ALA A 17 -0.96 2.35 -12.02
N GLY A 18 -1.07 2.54 -13.33
CA GLY A 18 -1.18 3.84 -13.98
C GLY A 18 -2.40 4.66 -13.54
N VAL A 19 -3.45 3.99 -13.06
CA VAL A 19 -4.66 4.63 -12.52
C VAL A 19 -4.38 5.38 -11.21
N VAL A 20 -3.41 4.91 -10.41
CA VAL A 20 -3.05 5.53 -9.14
C VAL A 20 -2.22 6.78 -9.41
N ARG A 21 -2.69 7.93 -8.93
CA ARG A 21 -1.99 9.22 -9.06
C ARG A 21 -1.18 9.52 -7.82
N ASP A 22 -0.23 10.44 -7.94
CA ASP A 22 0.48 10.99 -6.77
C ASP A 22 -0.53 11.61 -5.80
N GLY A 23 -0.30 11.46 -4.50
CA GLY A 23 -1.23 11.95 -3.47
C GLY A 23 -2.50 11.10 -3.27
N ALA A 24 -2.69 10.02 -4.04
CA ALA A 24 -3.89 9.20 -3.95
C ALA A 24 -4.04 8.52 -2.58
N LEU A 25 -5.29 8.39 -2.13
CA LEU A 25 -5.67 7.54 -1.01
C LEU A 25 -6.00 6.14 -1.54
N ILE A 26 -5.22 5.14 -1.14
CA ILE A 26 -5.39 3.76 -1.58
C ILE A 26 -5.64 2.84 -0.38
N GLY A 27 -6.53 1.86 -0.58
CA GLY A 27 -6.74 0.77 0.36
C GLY A 27 -5.81 -0.39 0.02
N LEU A 28 -5.02 -0.84 0.99
CA LEU A 28 -4.28 -2.10 0.88
C LEU A 28 -4.87 -3.09 1.88
N MET A 29 -5.67 -4.01 1.37
CA MET A 29 -6.26 -5.10 2.15
C MET A 29 -5.50 -6.39 1.84
N ASN A 30 -4.80 -6.91 2.85
CA ASN A 30 -4.08 -8.19 2.81
C ASN A 30 -3.82 -8.67 4.24
N SER A 31 -3.45 -9.93 4.40
CA SER A 31 -2.76 -10.39 5.62
C SER A 31 -1.35 -9.79 5.62
N LYS A 32 -0.73 -9.57 6.78
CA LYS A 32 0.49 -8.73 6.88
C LYS A 32 1.60 -9.20 5.93
N ILE A 33 1.76 -10.52 5.78
CA ILE A 33 2.65 -11.13 4.78
C ILE A 33 1.89 -11.76 3.61
N ASP A 34 0.81 -12.50 3.91
CA ASP A 34 0.13 -13.32 2.91
C ASP A 34 -0.83 -12.52 2.04
N GLY A 35 -0.82 -12.80 0.74
CA GLY A 35 -1.69 -12.13 -0.23
C GLY A 35 -1.36 -10.65 -0.43
N ALA A 36 -0.21 -10.17 0.04
CA ALA A 36 0.25 -8.81 -0.21
C ALA A 36 0.39 -8.57 -1.73
N PRO A 37 -0.17 -7.48 -2.29
CA PRO A 37 -0.14 -7.19 -3.73
C PRO A 37 1.23 -6.66 -4.17
N MET A 38 2.29 -7.43 -3.94
CA MET A 38 3.68 -6.99 -4.06
C MET A 38 4.05 -6.58 -5.49
N ALA A 39 3.47 -7.22 -6.51
CA ALA A 39 3.66 -6.81 -7.89
C ALA A 39 3.14 -5.39 -8.13
N PHE A 40 1.93 -5.08 -7.65
CA PHE A 40 1.33 -3.76 -7.76
C PHE A 40 2.10 -2.71 -6.97
N VAL A 41 2.50 -3.02 -5.72
CA VAL A 41 3.30 -2.11 -4.88
C VAL A 41 4.64 -1.77 -5.53
N ARG A 42 5.36 -2.78 -6.04
CA ARG A 42 6.63 -2.56 -6.75
C ARG A 42 6.45 -1.75 -8.02
N GLU A 43 5.33 -1.97 -8.72
CA GLU A 43 5.00 -1.19 -9.91
C GLU A 43 4.72 0.28 -9.58
N LEU A 44 4.00 0.59 -8.50
CA LEU A 44 3.81 1.98 -8.04
C LEU A 44 5.17 2.66 -7.76
N ILE A 45 6.08 1.95 -7.08
CA ILE A 45 7.44 2.44 -6.81
C ILE A 45 8.20 2.65 -8.12
N ARG A 46 8.13 1.69 -9.06
CA ARG A 46 8.80 1.76 -10.37
C ARG A 46 8.30 2.92 -11.24
N GLN A 47 7.01 3.23 -11.16
CA GLN A 47 6.40 4.39 -11.84
C GLN A 47 6.72 5.73 -11.16
N GLY A 48 7.47 5.74 -10.06
CA GLY A 48 7.85 6.96 -9.35
C GLY A 48 6.67 7.64 -8.65
N ARG A 49 5.64 6.87 -8.27
CA ARG A 49 4.51 7.41 -7.51
C ARG A 49 4.99 7.95 -6.18
N ARG A 50 4.38 9.05 -5.74
CA ARG A 50 4.77 9.73 -4.50
C ARG A 50 3.57 10.28 -3.73
N ASP A 51 3.84 10.65 -2.49
CA ASP A 51 2.88 11.25 -1.56
C ASP A 51 1.63 10.39 -1.29
N LEU A 52 1.74 9.06 -1.44
CA LEU A 52 0.60 8.17 -1.31
C LEU A 52 0.08 8.14 0.13
N ARG A 53 -1.25 8.12 0.27
CA ARG A 53 -1.94 7.89 1.55
C ARG A 53 -2.49 6.48 1.54
N VAL A 54 -2.23 5.71 2.59
CA VAL A 54 -2.62 4.30 2.65
C VAL A 54 -3.54 4.07 3.83
N VAL A 55 -4.63 3.35 3.61
CA VAL A 55 -5.50 2.81 4.66
C VAL A 55 -5.40 1.28 4.62
N SER A 56 -5.18 0.66 5.77
CA SER A 56 -5.08 -0.79 5.89
C SER A 56 -5.57 -1.29 7.25
N ARG A 57 -6.29 -2.41 7.27
CA ARG A 57 -6.69 -3.09 8.52
C ARG A 57 -5.61 -4.11 8.91
N GLY A 58 -4.49 -3.62 9.43
CA GLY A 58 -3.29 -4.40 9.71
C GLY A 58 -2.26 -4.29 8.60
N ALA A 59 -1.45 -3.23 8.66
CA ALA A 59 -0.36 -3.02 7.72
C ALA A 59 0.75 -4.07 7.89
N GLY A 60 1.40 -4.42 6.78
CA GLY A 60 2.50 -5.38 6.75
C GLY A 60 3.49 -5.10 5.62
N LEU A 61 3.97 -6.15 4.95
CA LEU A 61 5.08 -6.08 4.00
C LEU A 61 4.87 -5.05 2.88
N ALA A 62 3.66 -4.98 2.33
CA ALA A 62 3.32 -4.02 1.29
C ALA A 62 3.50 -2.56 1.75
N CYS A 63 3.04 -2.25 2.97
CA CYS A 63 3.17 -0.91 3.55
C CYS A 63 4.62 -0.63 3.96
N ASP A 64 5.33 -1.61 4.53
CA ASP A 64 6.73 -1.46 4.94
C ASP A 64 7.62 -1.14 3.73
N LEU A 65 7.35 -1.79 2.58
CA LEU A 65 8.07 -1.50 1.35
C LEU A 65 7.77 -0.08 0.80
N LEU A 66 6.52 0.38 0.85
CA LEU A 66 6.17 1.75 0.45
C LEU A 66 6.84 2.81 1.35
N ILE A 67 6.92 2.53 2.65
CA ILE A 67 7.64 3.38 3.61
C ILE A 67 9.14 3.38 3.27
N GLY A 68 9.74 2.20 3.08
CA GLY A 68 11.16 2.06 2.75
C GLY A 68 11.56 2.75 1.45
N ALA A 69 10.65 2.82 0.48
CA ALA A 69 10.83 3.51 -0.79
C ALA A 69 10.60 5.03 -0.71
N GLY A 70 10.15 5.58 0.44
CA GLY A 70 9.86 7.00 0.59
C GLY A 70 8.62 7.47 -0.19
N VAL A 71 7.74 6.55 -0.58
CA VAL A 71 6.56 6.83 -1.41
C VAL A 71 5.34 7.24 -0.56
N LEU A 72 5.33 6.84 0.71
CA LEU A 72 4.19 6.99 1.61
C LEU A 72 4.24 8.32 2.39
N ARG A 73 3.16 9.11 2.30
CA ARG A 73 2.95 10.35 3.06
C ARG A 73 2.12 10.16 4.32
N GLU A 74 1.13 9.28 4.27
CA GLU A 74 0.24 9.01 5.40
C GLU A 74 -0.13 7.52 5.45
N LEU A 75 -0.10 6.93 6.65
CA LEU A 75 -0.59 5.57 6.90
C LEU A 75 -1.65 5.62 7.99
N GLU A 76 -2.80 5.04 7.69
CA GLU A 76 -3.89 4.81 8.63
C GLU A 76 -4.08 3.30 8.82
N THR A 77 -3.83 2.82 10.04
CA THR A 77 -3.94 1.39 10.37
C THR A 77 -4.07 1.15 11.87
N CYS A 78 -4.60 -0.02 12.25
CA CYS A 78 -4.72 -0.47 13.64
C CYS A 78 -3.51 -1.28 14.14
N SER A 79 -2.65 -1.80 13.25
CA SER A 79 -1.42 -2.50 13.63
C SER A 79 -0.42 -2.53 12.49
N MET A 80 0.88 -2.65 12.80
CA MET A 80 1.93 -2.81 11.80
C MET A 80 3.09 -3.68 12.30
N ASP A 81 3.32 -4.80 11.62
CA ASP A 81 4.42 -5.75 11.84
C ASP A 81 4.50 -6.73 10.65
N LEU A 82 5.43 -7.69 10.71
CA LEU A 82 5.65 -8.71 9.69
C LEU A 82 5.28 -10.11 10.22
N ASP A 83 4.26 -10.22 11.06
CA ASP A 83 3.85 -11.48 11.71
C ASP A 83 5.06 -12.17 12.39
N VAL A 84 5.31 -13.44 12.04
CA VAL A 84 6.39 -14.27 12.58
C VAL A 84 7.80 -13.75 12.27
N TYR A 85 7.92 -12.84 11.30
CA TYR A 85 9.20 -12.22 10.94
C TYR A 85 9.52 -10.99 11.81
N GLY A 86 8.61 -10.62 12.72
CA GLY A 86 8.84 -9.62 13.75
C GLY A 86 8.51 -8.19 13.30
N PRO A 87 9.18 -7.17 13.86
CA PRO A 87 8.82 -5.77 13.61
C PRO A 87 9.18 -5.32 12.20
N ALA A 88 8.29 -4.56 11.57
CA ALA A 88 8.48 -4.00 10.23
C ALA A 88 9.61 -2.95 10.24
N PRO A 89 10.79 -3.23 9.63
CA PRO A 89 12.01 -2.44 9.86
C PRO A 89 11.96 -1.04 9.26
N HIS A 90 11.32 -0.86 8.09
CA HIS A 90 11.19 0.47 7.50
C HIS A 90 10.22 1.33 8.30
N PHE A 91 9.10 0.75 8.74
CA PHE A 91 8.18 1.41 9.65
C PHE A 91 8.85 1.82 10.96
N GLN A 92 9.58 0.92 11.63
CA GLN A 92 10.27 1.21 12.89
C GLN A 92 11.25 2.37 12.78
N ARG A 93 11.98 2.46 11.65
CA ARG A 93 12.87 3.59 11.38
C ARG A 93 12.09 4.88 11.08
N ALA A 94 11.10 4.79 10.20
CA ALA A 94 10.37 5.94 9.69
C ALA A 94 9.47 6.60 10.73
N ILE A 95 8.85 5.82 11.62
CA ILE A 95 7.98 6.35 12.69
C ILE A 95 8.80 7.15 13.71
N ARG A 96 10.00 6.68 14.08
CA ARG A 96 10.91 7.40 14.98
C ARG A 96 11.43 8.69 14.38
N GLY A 97 11.63 8.69 13.06
CA GLY A 97 12.06 9.87 12.30
C GLY A 97 10.93 10.79 11.84
N SER A 98 9.65 10.49 12.16
CA SER A 98 8.48 11.23 11.66
C SER A 98 8.48 11.40 10.12
N ALA A 99 8.94 10.39 9.39
CA ALA A 99 9.08 10.44 7.93
C ALA A 99 7.74 10.39 7.17
N PHE A 100 6.67 9.95 7.83
CA PHE A 100 5.30 9.98 7.31
C PHE A 100 4.31 10.27 8.45
N ARG A 101 3.08 10.64 8.09
CA ARG A 101 2.00 10.86 9.06
C ARG A 101 1.33 9.53 9.43
N MET A 102 1.34 9.18 10.71
CA MET A 102 0.59 8.04 11.24
C MET A 102 -0.80 8.48 11.72
N LYS A 103 -1.82 7.69 11.38
CA LYS A 103 -3.16 7.75 11.96
C LYS A 103 -3.51 6.40 12.56
N ASP A 104 -3.98 6.43 13.79
CA ASP A 104 -4.46 5.23 14.48
C ASP A 104 -5.94 5.01 14.16
N THR A 105 -6.29 3.81 13.72
CA THR A 105 -7.68 3.38 13.52
C THR A 105 -8.10 2.56 14.72
N ALA A 106 -8.78 3.22 15.67
CA ALA A 106 -9.36 2.59 16.87
C ALA A 106 -10.49 1.60 16.53
#